data_AF-A0A848KQW0-F1
#
_entry.id   AF-A0A848KQW0-F1
#
_cell.length_a   1.000
_cell.length_b   1.000
_cell.length_c   1.000
_cell.angle_alpha   90.00
_cell.angle_beta   90.00
_cell.angle_gamma   90.00
#
_symmetry.space_group_name_H-M   'P 1'
#
loop_
_entity.id
_entity.type
_entity.pdbx_description
1 polymer ?
#
loop_
_entity_poly.entity_id
_entity_poly.type
_entity_poly.pdbx_seq_one_letter_code
_entity_poly.pdbx_strand_id
1 'polypeptide(L)'
;MTTTEWQLTVTTFAGDLIDAQRGCSNDRNTAICELFAAAHDHVVERDTDILPVYTLILAGQMIGFVATGQTPRTRHPDLGGVIDQLQVVETAVRTVTLERRELIRRR
;
A
#
# COMPACT_ATOMS: atom_id res chain seq x y z
N MET A 1 -4.47 17.92 17.84
CA MET A 1 -3.85 17.41 16.61
C MET A 1 -4.59 16.15 16.21
N THR A 2 -5.10 16.06 14.99
CA THR A 2 -5.75 14.85 14.47
C THR A 2 -4.67 13.96 13.87
N THR A 3 -4.40 12.81 14.49
CA THR A 3 -3.51 11.80 13.92
C THR A 3 -4.23 11.05 12.79
N THR A 4 -3.46 10.59 11.80
CA THR A 4 -3.93 9.70 10.73
C THR A 4 -3.35 8.32 10.97
N GLU A 5 -4.21 7.35 11.23
CA GLU A 5 -3.83 5.94 11.36
C GLU A 5 -3.61 5.33 9.97
N TRP A 6 -2.65 4.41 9.87
CA TRP A 6 -2.43 3.57 8.72
C TRP A 6 -2.31 2.11 9.14
N GLN A 7 -2.72 1.22 8.25
CA GLN A 7 -2.59 -0.22 8.43
C GLN A 7 -2.21 -0.88 7.09
N LEU A 8 -1.20 -1.75 7.16
CA LEU A 8 -0.84 -2.68 6.12
C LEU A 8 -1.28 -4.08 6.56
N THR A 9 -1.97 -4.79 5.69
CA THR A 9 -2.28 -6.21 5.91
C THR A 9 -1.78 -7.01 4.73
N VAL A 10 -0.99 -8.03 5.00
CA VAL A 10 -0.46 -8.93 3.98
C VAL A 10 -1.08 -10.30 4.17
N THR A 11 -1.63 -10.85 3.10
CA THR A 11 -2.32 -12.15 3.11
C THR A 11 -1.90 -13.02 1.94
N THR A 12 -2.12 -14.32 2.01
CA THR A 12 -2.08 -15.17 0.80
C THR A 12 -3.31 -14.91 -0.04
N PHE A 13 -3.33 -15.36 -1.30
CA PHE A 13 -4.57 -15.40 -2.10
C PHE A 13 -5.70 -16.20 -1.45
N ALA A 14 -5.38 -17.18 -0.59
CA ALA A 14 -6.37 -17.95 0.15
C ALA A 14 -6.93 -17.18 1.37
N GLY A 15 -6.36 -16.00 1.69
CA GLY A 15 -6.77 -15.15 2.80
C GLY A 15 -6.03 -15.44 4.12
N ASP A 16 -5.00 -16.29 4.11
CA ASP A 16 -4.21 -16.56 5.30
C ASP A 16 -3.38 -15.32 5.66
N LEU A 17 -3.44 -14.90 6.92
CA LEU A 17 -2.65 -13.77 7.39
C LEU A 17 -1.16 -14.11 7.36
N ILE A 18 -0.40 -13.28 6.67
CA ILE A 18 1.05 -13.36 6.59
C ILE A 18 1.67 -12.41 7.60
N ASP A 19 1.26 -11.15 7.55
CA ASP A 19 1.79 -10.07 8.37
C ASP A 19 0.76 -8.94 8.48
N ALA A 20 0.84 -8.17 9.55
CA ALA A 20 0.02 -6.99 9.75
C ALA A 20 0.83 -5.92 10.48
N GLN A 21 0.90 -4.73 9.89
CA GLN A 21 1.60 -3.59 10.44
C GLN A 21 0.64 -2.41 10.56
N ARG A 22 0.86 -1.56 11.56
CA ARG A 22 0.04 -0.37 11.81
C ARG A 22 0.87 0.74 12.40
N GLY A 23 0.44 1.97 12.17
CA GLY A 23 1.05 3.15 12.75
C GLY A 23 0.12 4.36 12.70
N CYS A 24 0.58 5.46 13.29
CA CYS A 24 -0.17 6.70 13.37
C CYS A 24 0.79 7.87 13.15
N SER A 25 0.45 8.76 12.24
CA SER A 25 1.25 9.97 11.96
C SER A 25 0.44 11.23 12.20
N ASN A 26 1.13 12.35 12.43
CA ASN A 26 0.47 13.63 12.75
C ASN A 26 -0.23 14.30 11.55
N ASP A 27 0.04 13.82 10.33
CA ASP A 27 -0.62 14.27 9.11
C ASP A 27 -0.77 13.13 8.11
N ARG A 28 -1.70 13.32 7.18
CA ARG A 28 -2.08 12.31 6.19
C ARG A 28 -0.94 11.96 5.23
N ASN A 29 -0.10 12.93 4.83
CA ASN A 29 0.96 12.65 3.86
C ASN A 29 2.06 11.81 4.49
N THR A 30 2.42 12.11 5.73
CA THR A 30 3.38 11.27 6.48
C THR A 30 2.83 9.86 6.68
N ALA A 31 1.55 9.71 7.04
CA ALA A 31 0.92 8.39 7.16
C ALA A 31 0.90 7.60 5.84
N ILE A 32 0.72 8.28 4.70
CA ILE A 32 0.87 7.67 3.37
C ILE A 32 2.31 7.19 3.17
N CYS A 33 3.31 8.05 3.39
CA CYS A 33 4.73 7.69 3.23
C CYS A 33 5.09 6.44 4.07
N GLU A 34 4.71 6.42 5.35
CA GLU A 34 5.01 5.32 6.26
C GLU A 34 4.34 4.01 5.82
N LEU A 35 3.08 4.06 5.40
CA LEU A 35 2.35 2.90 4.90
C LEU A 35 2.99 2.30 3.64
N PHE A 36 3.36 3.14 2.67
CA PHE A 36 3.99 2.68 1.43
C PHE A 36 5.43 2.22 1.64
N ALA A 37 6.16 2.84 2.57
CA ALA A 37 7.48 2.37 2.98
C ALA A 37 7.38 0.98 3.62
N ALA A 38 6.45 0.77 4.56
CA ALA A 38 6.22 -0.54 5.17
C ALA A 38 5.85 -1.62 4.14
N ALA A 39 5.01 -1.28 3.16
CA ALA A 39 4.66 -2.21 2.08
C ALA A 39 5.87 -2.54 1.20
N HIS A 40 6.66 -1.53 0.83
CA HIS A 40 7.86 -1.70 0.01
C HIS A 40 8.91 -2.54 0.73
N ASP A 41 9.21 -2.23 1.98
CA ASP A 41 10.19 -2.96 2.79
C ASP A 41 9.76 -4.42 2.96
N HIS A 42 8.47 -4.68 3.20
CA HIS A 42 7.96 -6.05 3.25
C HIS A 42 8.06 -6.79 1.89
N VAL A 43 8.00 -6.10 0.74
CA VAL A 43 8.25 -6.72 -0.57
C VAL A 43 9.73 -7.04 -0.74
N VAL A 44 10.63 -6.11 -0.39
CA VAL A 44 12.07 -6.23 -0.60
C VAL A 44 12.72 -7.25 0.33
N GLU A 45 12.31 -7.29 1.60
CA GLU A 45 12.83 -8.24 2.58
C GLU A 45 12.34 -9.67 2.33
N ARG A 46 11.30 -9.83 1.50
CA ARG A 46 10.76 -11.14 1.17
C ARG A 46 11.39 -11.76 -0.06
N ASP A 47 12.12 -12.84 0.19
CA ASP A 47 12.40 -13.87 -0.79
C ASP A 47 11.52 -15.09 -0.46
N THR A 48 10.41 -15.28 -1.18
CA THR A 48 9.46 -16.33 -0.84
C THR A 48 8.67 -16.82 -2.06
N ASP A 49 8.29 -18.10 -2.06
CA ASP A 49 7.50 -18.74 -3.12
C ASP A 49 6.00 -18.47 -3.03
N ILE A 50 5.55 -17.73 -2.00
CA ILE A 50 4.15 -17.35 -1.85
C ILE A 50 3.83 -16.11 -2.66
N LEU A 51 2.56 -16.00 -3.05
CA LEU A 51 1.99 -14.86 -3.77
C LEU A 51 1.23 -13.98 -2.78
N PRO A 52 1.90 -13.00 -2.12
CA PRO A 52 1.24 -12.16 -1.15
C PRO A 52 0.26 -11.17 -1.81
N VAL A 53 -0.66 -10.73 -0.98
CA VAL A 53 -1.69 -9.77 -1.30
C VAL A 53 -1.64 -8.68 -0.25
N TYR A 54 -1.34 -7.47 -0.68
CA TYR A 54 -1.15 -6.29 0.15
C TYR A 54 -2.43 -5.46 0.15
N THR A 55 -2.99 -5.26 1.34
CA THR A 55 -4.15 -4.38 1.57
C THR A 55 -3.67 -3.14 2.32
N LEU A 56 -3.89 -1.98 1.71
CA LEU A 56 -3.44 -0.68 2.22
C LEU A 56 -4.64 0.10 2.77
N ILE A 57 -4.60 0.43 4.06
CA ILE A 57 -5.69 1.11 4.77
C ILE A 57 -5.16 2.40 5.39
N LEU A 58 -5.90 3.50 5.20
CA LEU A 58 -5.58 4.82 5.72
C LEU A 58 -6.82 5.43 6.36
N ALA A 59 -6.73 5.83 7.62
CA ALA A 59 -7.84 6.33 8.43
C ALA A 59 -9.08 5.41 8.36
N GLY A 60 -8.87 4.10 8.45
CA GLY A 60 -9.94 3.09 8.38
C GLY A 60 -10.58 2.91 7.00
N GLN A 61 -10.01 3.49 5.94
CA GLN A 61 -10.49 3.33 4.56
C GLN A 61 -9.45 2.57 3.74
N MET A 62 -9.88 1.55 2.99
CA MET A 62 -9.03 0.88 2.02
C MET A 62 -8.70 1.85 0.89
N ILE A 63 -7.40 2.08 0.65
CA ILE A 63 -6.91 2.99 -0.39
C ILE A 63 -6.26 2.25 -1.56
N GLY A 64 -5.93 0.97 -1.38
CA GLY A 64 -5.29 0.17 -2.41
C GLY A 64 -5.24 -1.30 -2.06
N PHE A 65 -5.10 -2.09 -3.12
CA PHE A 65 -4.94 -3.53 -3.07
C PHE A 65 -3.95 -3.92 -4.16
N VAL A 66 -2.89 -4.62 -3.79
CA VAL A 66 -1.83 -5.06 -4.72
C VAL A 66 -1.61 -6.54 -4.51
N ALA A 67 -1.84 -7.34 -5.55
CA ALA A 67 -1.65 -8.78 -5.50
C ALA A 67 -0.42 -9.18 -6.31
N THR A 68 0.45 -10.00 -5.72
CA THR A 68 1.64 -10.49 -6.39
C THR A 68 1.25 -11.54 -7.42
N GLY A 69 1.45 -11.23 -8.70
CA GLY A 69 1.31 -12.19 -9.79
C GLY A 69 2.53 -13.11 -9.89
N GLN A 70 2.50 -14.03 -10.86
CA GLN A 70 3.67 -14.81 -11.25
C GLN A 70 4.27 -14.24 -12.53
N THR A 71 5.59 -14.20 -12.61
CA THR A 71 6.29 -13.92 -13.87
C THR A 71 6.02 -15.08 -14.85
N PRO A 72 5.51 -14.82 -16.07
CA PRO A 72 5.04 -15.88 -16.98
C PRO A 72 6.08 -16.93 -17.36
N ARG A 73 7.38 -16.58 -17.34
CA ARG A 73 8.48 -17.46 -17.76
C ARG A 73 9.08 -18.29 -16.63
N THR A 74 9.22 -17.72 -15.44
CA THR A 74 9.90 -18.37 -14.31
C THR A 74 8.92 -18.95 -13.30
N ARG A 75 7.63 -18.57 -13.37
CA ARG A 75 6.61 -18.85 -12.35
C ARG A 75 6.99 -18.37 -10.94
N HIS A 76 8.01 -17.53 -10.82
CA HIS A 76 8.36 -16.87 -9.56
C HIS A 76 7.41 -15.70 -9.31
N PRO A 77 7.19 -15.31 -8.04
CA PRO A 77 6.45 -14.11 -7.70
C PRO A 77 7.05 -12.87 -8.36
N ASP A 78 6.21 -12.04 -8.99
CA ASP A 78 6.61 -10.80 -9.64
C ASP A 78 6.71 -9.64 -8.65
N LEU A 79 7.72 -9.69 -7.79
CA LEU A 79 7.94 -8.68 -6.75
C LEU A 79 8.27 -7.29 -7.34
N GLY A 80 8.92 -7.25 -8.51
CA GLY A 80 9.16 -6.00 -9.23
C GLY A 80 7.86 -5.32 -9.67
N GLY A 81 6.95 -6.08 -10.28
CA GLY A 81 5.63 -5.58 -10.66
C GLY A 81 4.78 -5.11 -9.48
N VAL A 82 4.96 -5.70 -8.29
CA VAL A 82 4.31 -5.24 -7.05
C VAL A 82 4.81 -3.86 -6.63
N ILE A 83 6.13 -3.63 -6.68
CA ILE A 83 6.73 -2.32 -6.35
C ILE A 83 6.20 -1.25 -7.29
N ASP A 84 6.15 -1.53 -8.60
CA ASP A 84 5.59 -0.59 -9.59
C ASP A 84 4.12 -0.27 -9.30
N GLN A 85 3.31 -1.28 -8.96
CA GLN A 85 1.90 -1.07 -8.60
C GLN A 85 1.74 -0.24 -7.33
N LEU A 86 2.55 -0.48 -6.30
CA LEU A 86 2.56 0.33 -5.07
C LEU A 86 2.84 1.80 -5.39
N GLN A 87 3.82 2.11 -6.25
CA GLN A 87 4.11 3.48 -6.67
C GLN A 87 2.96 4.15 -7.42
N VAL A 88 2.24 3.40 -8.26
CA VAL A 88 1.05 3.89 -8.97
C VAL A 88 -0.06 4.25 -7.98
N VAL A 89 -0.35 3.38 -7.01
CA VAL A 89 -1.37 3.63 -5.99
C VAL A 89 -0.97 4.82 -5.12
N GLU A 90 0.29 4.91 -4.70
CA GLU A 90 0.79 6.03 -3.91
C GLU A 90 0.57 7.36 -4.64
N THR A 91 0.95 7.42 -5.91
CA THR A 91 0.78 8.60 -6.76
C THR A 91 -0.70 8.97 -6.88
N ALA A 92 -1.58 8.00 -7.13
CA ALA A 92 -3.02 8.25 -7.25
C ALA A 92 -3.62 8.83 -5.95
N VAL A 93 -3.26 8.26 -4.79
CA VAL A 93 -3.76 8.69 -3.48
C VAL A 93 -3.29 10.11 -3.14
N ARG A 94 -2.04 10.45 -3.50
CA ARG A 94 -1.50 11.81 -3.34
C ARG A 94 -2.19 12.82 -4.26
N THR A 95 -2.42 12.48 -5.52
CA THR A 95 -3.04 13.38 -6.50
C THR A 95 -4.52 13.68 -6.19
N VAL A 96 -5.31 12.67 -5.81
CA VAL A 96 -6.72 12.88 -5.38
C VAL A 96 -6.81 13.83 -4.17
N THR A 97 -5.79 13.82 -3.31
CA THR A 97 -5.71 14.73 -2.16
C THR A 97 -5.53 16.20 -2.60
N LEU A 98 -4.85 16.45 -3.73
CA LEU A 98 -4.62 17.80 -4.25
C LEU A 98 -5.88 18.38 -4.93
N GLU A 99 -6.54 17.60 -5.80
CA GLU A 99 -7.72 18.06 -6.54
C GLU A 99 -8.89 18.42 -5.62
N ARG A 100 -9.10 17.65 -4.54
CA ARG A 100 -10.14 17.95 -3.55
C ARG A 100 -9.89 19.28 -2.83
N ARG A 101 -8.62 19.68 -2.62
CA ARG A 101 -8.25 20.94 -1.96
C ARG A 101 -8.37 22.15 -2.90
N GLU A 102 -8.18 21.96 -4.20
CA GLU A 102 -8.38 23.03 -5.18
C GLU A 102 -9.86 23.29 -5.46
N LEU A 103 -10.68 22.24 -5.48
CA LEU A 103 -12.13 22.38 -5.64
C LEU A 103 -12.78 23.18 -4.49
N ILE A 104 -12.29 23.01 -3.26
CA ILE A 104 -12.78 23.76 -2.08
C ILE A 104 -12.34 25.22 -2.11
N ARG A 105 -11.16 25.54 -2.66
CA ARG A 105 -10.65 26.92 -2.75
C ARG A 105 -11.27 27.76 -3.86
N ARG A 106 -11.96 27.14 -4.82
CA ARG A 106 -12.65 27.81 -5.95
C ARG A 106 -14.14 28.03 -5.70
N ARG A 107 -14.66 27.71 -4.51
CA ARG A 107 -16.02 28.04 -4.05
C ARG A 107 -15.96 29.13 -3.00
#